data_AF-A0A4Y9IN37-F1
#
_entry.id   AF-A0A4Y9IN37-F1
#
_cell.length_a   1.000
_cell.length_b   1.000
_cell.length_c   1.000
_cell.angle_alpha   90.00
_cell.angle_beta   90.00
_cell.angle_gamma   90.00
#
_symmetry.space_group_name_H-M   'P 1'
#
loop_
_entity.id
_entity.type
_entity.pdbx_description
1 polymer ?
#
loop_
_entity_poly.entity_id
_entity_poly.type
_entity_poly.pdbx_seq_one_letter_code
_entity_poly.pdbx_strand_id
1 'polypeptide(L)'
;MDALIIIITMLCCIVTSLYCGVVLSLRLPEVWAFLDRKPFSCRPCLTFHLTWMLFGIFAFTRQSWTLAGIGIVVAFIVFFILKYIDNKKIIK
;
A
#
# COMPACT_ATOMS: atom_id res chain seq x y z
N MET A 1 18.75 -7.88 -17.12
CA MET A 1 18.95 -6.86 -16.06
C MET A 1 17.63 -6.16 -15.70
N ASP A 2 16.74 -5.86 -16.65
CA ASP A 2 15.44 -5.23 -16.35
C ASP A 2 14.53 -6.01 -15.40
N ALA A 3 14.40 -7.33 -15.55
CA ALA A 3 13.49 -8.12 -14.72
C ALA A 3 13.86 -8.08 -13.23
N LEU A 4 15.15 -8.13 -12.91
CA LEU A 4 15.66 -8.07 -11.54
C LEU A 4 15.40 -6.68 -10.91
N ILE A 5 15.60 -5.61 -11.69
CA ILE A 5 15.29 -4.24 -11.25
C ILE A 5 13.79 -4.08 -10.99
N ILE A 6 12.94 -4.65 -11.85
CA ILE A 6 11.49 -4.62 -11.68
C ILE A 6 11.09 -5.33 -10.38
N ILE A 7 11.60 -6.54 -10.13
CA ILE A 7 11.28 -7.31 -8.92
C ILE A 7 11.73 -6.56 -7.66
N ILE A 8 12.95 -6.03 -7.63
CA ILE A 8 13.45 -5.25 -6.49
C ILE A 8 12.57 -4.03 -6.25
N THR A 9 12.23 -3.30 -7.31
CA THR A 9 11.39 -2.09 -7.20
C THR A 9 10.01 -2.44 -6.67
N MET A 10 9.39 -3.53 -7.15
CA MET A 10 8.10 -4.02 -6.65
C MET A 10 8.16 -4.35 -5.15
N LEU A 11 9.22 -5.03 -4.71
CA LEU A 11 9.44 -5.32 -3.29
C LEU A 11 9.60 -4.04 -2.48
N CYS A 12 10.40 -3.07 -2.96
CA CYS A 12 10.55 -1.78 -2.30
C CYS A 12 9.22 -1.03 -2.18
N CYS A 13 8.38 -1.03 -3.23
CA CYS A 13 7.06 -0.41 -3.17
C CYS A 13 6.16 -1.06 -2.10
N ILE A 14 6.16 -2.40 -2.01
CA ILE A 14 5.38 -3.14 -1.00
C ILE A 14 5.89 -2.84 0.42
N VAL A 15 7.20 -2.90 0.65
CA VAL A 15 7.78 -2.63 1.97
C VAL A 15 7.52 -1.20 2.40
N THR A 16 7.70 -0.24 1.47
CA THR A 16 7.44 1.18 1.73
C THR A 16 5.97 1.42 2.04
N SER A 17 5.04 0.85 1.26
CA SER A 17 3.61 1.02 1.50
C SER A 17 3.18 0.41 2.83
N LEU A 18 3.73 -0.75 3.21
CA LEU A 18 3.48 -1.39 4.51
C LEU A 18 4.00 -0.54 5.67
N TYR A 19 5.23 -0.04 5.58
CA TYR A 19 5.84 0.81 6.61
C TYR A 19 5.07 2.12 6.77
N CYS A 20 4.85 2.84 5.66
CA CYS A 20 4.07 4.07 5.67
C CYS A 20 2.64 3.82 6.15
N GLY A 21 2.00 2.72 5.73
CA GLY A 21 0.66 2.36 6.18
C GLY A 21 0.56 2.19 7.70
N VAL A 22 1.58 1.64 8.37
CA VAL A 22 1.63 1.54 9.84
C VAL A 22 1.83 2.90 10.49
N VAL A 23 2.82 3.68 10.02
CA VAL A 23 3.23 4.92 10.67
C VAL A 23 2.23 6.05 10.41
N LEU A 24 1.88 6.27 9.14
CA LEU A 24 0.98 7.35 8.75
C LEU A 24 -0.44 7.13 9.27
N SER A 25 -0.94 5.89 9.35
CA SER A 25 -2.31 5.69 9.84
C SER A 25 -2.51 6.08 11.30
N LEU A 26 -1.44 6.07 12.11
CA LEU A 26 -1.45 6.51 13.50
C LEU A 26 -1.18 8.02 13.61
N ARG A 27 -0.26 8.56 12.80
CA ARG A 27 0.20 9.95 12.92
C ARG A 27 -0.66 10.98 12.20
N LEU A 28 -1.27 10.64 11.06
CA LEU A 28 -2.09 11.60 10.30
C LEU A 28 -3.29 12.14 11.10
N PRO A 29 -4.04 11.30 11.84
CA PRO A 29 -5.11 11.78 12.71
C PRO A 29 -4.65 12.77 13.79
N GLU A 30 -3.41 12.62 14.29
CA GLU A 30 -2.82 13.52 15.30
C GLU A 30 -2.51 14.91 14.72
N VAL A 31 -2.14 14.99 13.45
CA VAL A 31 -1.78 16.26 12.79
C VAL A 31 -3.01 17.09 12.49
N TRP A 32 -4.10 16.46 12.03
CA TRP A 32 -5.32 17.17 11.67
C TRP A 32 -6.55 16.27 11.77
N ALA A 33 -7.57 16.72 12.50
CA ALA A 33 -8.81 15.94 12.71
C ALA A 33 -9.55 15.55 11.42
N PHE A 34 -9.35 16.29 10.32
CA PHE A 34 -9.91 15.93 9.01
C PHE A 34 -9.32 14.62 8.45
N LEU A 35 -8.06 14.32 8.80
CA LEU A 35 -7.36 13.10 8.39
C LEU A 35 -7.73 11.90 9.26
N ASP A 36 -8.57 12.06 10.28
CA ASP A 36 -9.19 10.96 11.01
C ASP A 36 -10.38 10.33 10.25
N ARG A 37 -10.18 10.11 8.94
CA ARG A 37 -11.18 9.49 8.06
C ARG A 37 -10.48 8.49 7.17
N LYS A 38 -11.22 7.48 6.73
CA LYS A 38 -10.73 6.55 5.69
C LYS A 38 -10.42 7.35 4.42
N PRO A 39 -9.31 7.06 3.72
CA PRO A 39 -8.38 5.94 3.95
C PRO A 39 -7.28 6.22 4.99
N PHE A 40 -7.10 7.45 5.45
CA PHE A 40 -5.95 7.88 6.24
C PHE A 40 -5.87 7.31 7.65
N SER A 41 -6.98 7.16 8.37
CA SER A 41 -7.00 6.53 9.71
C SER A 41 -7.06 5.00 9.68
N CYS A 42 -7.16 4.39 8.51
CA CYS A 42 -7.31 2.94 8.35
C CYS A 42 -6.04 2.33 7.77
N ARG A 43 -5.26 1.61 8.59
CA ARG A 43 -4.02 0.92 8.14
C ARG A 43 -4.19 0.10 6.85
N PRO A 44 -5.11 -0.87 6.73
CA PRO A 44 -5.24 -1.66 5.50
C PRO A 44 -5.65 -0.80 4.30
N CYS A 45 -6.52 0.20 4.51
CA CYS A 45 -6.98 1.11 3.47
C CYS A 45 -5.86 2.02 2.95
N LEU A 46 -5.09 2.61 3.86
CA LEU A 46 -3.97 3.48 3.53
C LEU A 46 -2.88 2.70 2.78
N THR A 47 -2.53 1.51 3.26
CA THR A 47 -1.56 0.64 2.58
C THR A 47 -2.03 0.26 1.17
N PHE A 48 -3.32 0.00 0.96
CA PHE A 48 -3.87 -0.27 -0.37
C PHE A 48 -3.61 0.90 -1.33
N HIS A 49 -4.01 2.12 -0.95
CA HIS A 49 -3.84 3.29 -1.80
C HIS A 49 -2.36 3.61 -2.03
N LEU A 50 -1.51 3.49 -1.01
CA LEU A 50 -0.06 3.66 -1.15
C LEU A 50 0.55 2.64 -2.12
N THR A 51 0.17 1.36 -1.99
CA THR A 51 0.68 0.29 -2.85
C THR A 51 0.28 0.55 -4.30
N TRP A 52 -1.02 0.83 -4.54
CA TRP A 52 -1.51 1.16 -5.87
C TRP A 52 -0.80 2.38 -6.45
N MET A 53 -0.65 3.47 -5.69
CA MET A 53 -0.05 4.71 -6.18
C MET A 53 1.42 4.52 -6.52
N LEU A 54 2.20 3.85 -5.67
CA LEU A 54 3.62 3.59 -5.92
C LEU A 54 3.82 2.70 -7.16
N PHE A 55 3.01 1.64 -7.31
CA PHE A 55 3.04 0.81 -8.52
C PHE A 55 2.56 1.56 -9.76
N GLY A 56 1.55 2.43 -9.63
CA GLY A 56 1.07 3.27 -10.72
C GLY A 56 2.13 4.25 -11.22
N ILE A 57 2.85 4.90 -10.31
CA ILE A 57 3.98 5.78 -10.64
C ILE A 57 5.06 4.98 -11.39
N PHE A 58 5.41 3.78 -10.88
CA PHE A 58 6.42 2.93 -11.52
C PHE A 58 5.96 2.38 -12.89
N ALA A 59 4.70 2.00 -13.03
CA ALA A 59 4.13 1.55 -14.30
C ALA A 59 4.11 2.68 -15.34
N PHE A 60 3.83 3.91 -14.91
CA PHE A 60 3.86 5.10 -15.75
C PHE A 60 5.27 5.42 -16.24
N THR A 61 6.29 5.37 -15.38
CA THR A 61 7.69 5.60 -15.79
C THR A 61 8.21 4.54 -16.77
N ARG A 62 7.69 3.32 -16.69
CA ARG A 62 8.02 2.22 -17.63
C ARG A 62 7.05 2.09 -18.80
N GLN A 63 6.05 2.96 -18.92
CA GLN A 63 5.02 2.93 -19.97
C GLN A 63 4.38 1.53 -20.13
N SER A 64 4.14 0.83 -19.02
CA SER A 64 3.68 -0.56 -19.03
C SER A 64 2.33 -0.72 -18.33
N TRP A 65 1.29 -0.96 -19.12
CA TRP A 65 -0.05 -1.25 -18.62
C TRP A 65 -0.13 -2.58 -17.84
N THR A 66 0.71 -3.55 -18.18
CA THR A 66 0.80 -4.84 -17.46
C THR A 66 1.26 -4.62 -16.01
N LEU A 67 2.28 -3.78 -15.80
CA LEU A 67 2.76 -3.45 -14.45
C LEU A 67 1.70 -2.71 -13.64
N ALA A 68 0.93 -1.81 -14.27
CA ALA A 68 -0.18 -1.14 -13.61
C ALA A 68 -1.21 -2.18 -13.12
N GLY A 69 -1.64 -3.10 -14.00
CA GLY A 69 -2.58 -4.17 -13.68
C GLY A 69 -2.10 -5.10 -12.55
N ILE A 70 -0.83 -5.52 -12.57
CA ILE A 70 -0.23 -6.32 -11.49
C ILE A 70 -0.24 -5.54 -10.18
N GLY A 71 0.07 -4.24 -10.21
CA GLY A 71 0.03 -3.38 -9.03
C GLY A 71 -1.34 -3.34 -8.36
N ILE A 72 -2.43 -3.33 -9.14
CA ILE A 72 -3.81 -3.43 -8.63
C ILE A 72 -4.02 -4.72 -7.84
N VAL A 73 -3.67 -5.85 -8.47
CA VAL A 73 -3.86 -7.19 -7.89
C VAL A 73 -3.06 -7.31 -6.60
N VAL A 74 -1.80 -6.87 -6.61
CA VAL A 74 -0.93 -6.84 -5.43
C VAL A 74 -1.52 -5.95 -4.33
N ALA A 75 -2.06 -4.77 -4.66
CA ALA A 75 -2.69 -3.89 -3.69
C ALA A 75 -3.88 -4.57 -2.99
N PHE A 76 -4.74 -5.27 -3.74
CA PHE A 76 -5.84 -6.05 -3.16
C PHE A 76 -5.35 -7.18 -2.27
N ILE A 77 -4.31 -7.93 -2.69
CA ILE A 77 -3.72 -9.00 -1.88
C ILE A 77 -3.22 -8.44 -0.54
N VAL A 78 -2.45 -7.35 -0.58
CA VAL A 78 -1.93 -6.68 0.64
C VAL A 78 -3.07 -6.19 1.52
N PHE A 79 -4.13 -5.63 0.94
CA PHE A 79 -5.32 -5.19 1.67
C PHE A 79 -5.99 -6.35 2.42
N PHE A 80 -6.26 -7.47 1.75
CA PHE A 80 -6.91 -8.63 2.39
C PHE A 80 -6.03 -9.27 3.47
N ILE A 81 -4.72 -9.35 3.26
CA ILE A 81 -3.77 -9.86 4.26
C ILE A 81 -3.80 -8.97 5.51
N LEU A 82 -3.67 -7.65 5.36
CA LEU A 82 -3.70 -6.72 6.49
C LEU A 82 -5.06 -6.72 7.18
N LYS A 83 -6.16 -6.74 6.42
CA LYS A 83 -7.51 -6.85 6.97
C LYS A 83 -7.67 -8.12 7.81
N TYR A 84 -7.15 -9.25 7.35
CA TYR A 84 -7.20 -10.51 8.08
C TYR A 84 -6.37 -10.44 9.38
N ILE A 85 -5.16 -9.88 9.32
CA ILE A 85 -4.28 -9.73 10.49
C ILE A 85 -4.90 -8.78 11.52
N ASP A 86 -5.40 -7.62 11.11
CA ASP A 86 -5.97 -6.64 12.03
C ASP A 86 -7.30 -7.14 12.61
N ASN A 87 -8.14 -7.84 11.83
CA ASN A 87 -9.37 -8.46 12.37
C ASN A 87 -9.06 -9.53 13.43
N LYS A 88 -7.98 -10.31 13.27
CA LYS A 88 -7.57 -11.28 14.30
C LYS A 88 -7.16 -10.65 15.62
N LYS A 89 -6.67 -9.40 15.62
CA LYS A 89 -6.28 -8.71 16.85
C LYS A 89 -7.49 -8.30 17.71
N ILE A 90 -8.67 -8.19 17.12
CA ILE A 90 -9.91 -7.78 17.82
C ILE A 90 -10.57 -8.98 18.55
N ILE A 91 -10.21 -10.22 18.19
CA ILE A 91 -10.83 -11.45 18.71
C ILE A 91 -9.99 -12.06 19.87
N LYS A 92 -9.21 -11.25 20.57
CA LYS A 92 -8.48 -11.65 21.78
C LYS A 92 -8.98 -10.85 22.96
#